data_AF-I4CR89-F1
#
_entry.id   AF-I4CR89-F1
#
_cell.length_a   1.000
_cell.length_b   1.000
_cell.length_c   1.000
_cell.angle_alpha   90.00
_cell.angle_beta   90.00
_cell.angle_gamma   90.00
#
_symmetry.space_group_name_H-M   'P 1'
#
loop_
_entity.id
_entity.type
_entity.pdbx_description
1 polymer ?
#
loop_
_entity_poly.entity_id
_entity_poly.type
_entity_poly.pdbx_seq_one_letter_code
_entity_poly.pdbx_strand_id
1 'polypeptide(L)'
;MTDETVSWNLKKLKDDVWALYGKETLTLLVPCLESVLERQFYARYHFLEFKKLLTEFLEKHPDESSLFCSVFGASESDDDVFQEVSGQAQANIVACTQNLHALADTFAHVVYYALNLDASETTKIDEKYISIHSVIKKLALLADAEELKKELSDLFVCDSFIYLSDLVNHSKHRYLIGTNFTLNWAGVGLPHGFAFKAFEYKGRRHELRWIDGYVKEEYLRINSHTIILGNMINHVVHRRLTGRGG
;
A
#
# COMPACT_ATOMS: atom_id res chain seq x y z
N MET A 1 10.43 -27.74 9.60
CA MET A 1 10.98 -26.46 10.08
C MET A 1 9.79 -25.57 10.36
N THR A 2 9.46 -25.38 11.63
CA THR A 2 8.33 -24.53 12.04
C THR A 2 8.73 -23.09 11.79
N ASP A 3 8.23 -22.51 10.72
CA ASP A 3 8.27 -21.07 10.47
C ASP A 3 7.37 -20.44 11.54
N GLU A 4 7.94 -20.04 12.67
CA GLU A 4 7.27 -19.11 13.56
C GLU A 4 7.07 -17.84 12.74
N THR A 5 5.87 -17.66 12.20
CA THR A 5 5.51 -16.46 11.47
C THR A 5 5.74 -15.26 12.39
N VAL A 6 6.85 -14.58 12.16
CA VAL A 6 7.19 -13.32 12.82
C VAL A 6 6.00 -12.39 12.61
N SER A 7 5.26 -12.13 13.67
CA SER A 7 4.07 -11.28 13.64
C SER A 7 4.35 -10.01 14.42
N TRP A 8 3.73 -8.90 14.01
CA TRP A 8 3.87 -7.65 14.72
C TRP A 8 3.12 -7.73 16.07
N ASN A 9 3.86 -7.68 17.17
CA ASN A 9 3.29 -7.72 18.51
C ASN A 9 2.67 -6.37 18.91
N LEU A 10 1.44 -6.11 18.47
CA LEU A 10 0.70 -4.88 18.77
C LEU A 10 0.37 -4.72 20.25
N LYS A 11 0.14 -5.81 20.98
CA LYS A 11 -0.12 -5.75 22.43
C LYS A 11 1.11 -5.17 23.14
N LYS A 12 2.29 -5.71 22.84
CA LYS A 12 3.55 -5.21 23.41
C LYS A 12 3.78 -3.75 23.09
N LEU A 13 3.53 -3.32 21.84
CA LEU A 13 3.67 -1.92 21.46
C LEU A 13 2.79 -1.01 22.33
N LYS A 14 1.50 -1.37 22.46
CA LYS A 14 0.52 -0.62 23.24
C LYS A 14 0.90 -0.56 24.72
N ASP A 15 1.32 -1.68 25.29
CA ASP A 15 1.76 -1.76 26.69
C ASP A 15 3.01 -0.90 26.94
N ASP A 16 4.02 -0.97 26.06
CA ASP A 16 5.26 -0.20 26.20
C ASP A 16 5.01 1.31 26.01
N VAL A 17 4.19 1.71 25.03
CA VAL A 17 3.81 3.12 24.80
C VAL A 17 3.03 3.68 25.97
N TRP A 18 2.09 2.91 26.52
CA TRP A 18 1.35 3.31 27.72
C TRP A 18 2.26 3.53 28.92
N ALA A 19 3.19 2.60 29.15
CA ALA A 19 4.15 2.69 30.25
C ALA A 19 5.13 3.87 30.08
N LEU A 20 5.54 4.19 28.85
CA LEU A 20 6.50 5.26 28.56
C LEU A 20 5.91 6.66 28.52
N TYR A 21 4.74 6.80 27.90
CA TYR A 21 4.20 8.08 27.43
C TYR A 21 2.75 8.32 27.88
N GLY A 22 2.13 7.38 28.60
CA GLY A 22 0.80 7.57 29.17
C GLY A 22 -0.36 7.27 28.21
N LYS A 23 -1.58 7.52 28.71
CA LYS A 23 -2.84 7.15 28.07
C LYS A 23 -3.19 8.04 26.89
N GLU A 24 -2.80 9.31 26.95
CA GLU A 24 -3.06 10.34 25.96
C GLU A 24 -2.40 9.95 24.63
N THR A 25 -1.10 9.65 24.67
CA THR A 25 -0.33 9.15 23.52
C THR A 25 -0.92 7.86 22.95
N LEU A 26 -1.29 6.91 23.83
CA LEU A 26 -1.90 5.66 23.41
C LEU A 26 -3.24 5.88 22.68
N THR A 27 -4.04 6.83 23.13
CA THR A 27 -5.35 7.16 22.53
C THR A 27 -5.20 7.69 21.10
N LEU A 28 -4.11 8.41 20.81
CA LEU A 28 -3.77 8.84 19.46
C LEU A 28 -3.22 7.70 18.60
N LEU A 29 -2.43 6.80 19.20
CA LEU A 29 -1.78 5.71 18.48
C LEU A 29 -2.73 4.57 18.07
N VAL A 30 -3.66 4.15 18.94
CA VAL A 30 -4.48 2.95 18.70
C VAL A 30 -5.28 3.02 17.40
N PRO A 31 -6.00 4.12 17.09
CA PRO A 31 -6.74 4.23 15.83
C PRO A 31 -5.81 4.13 14.61
N CYS A 32 -4.59 4.67 14.69
CA CYS A 32 -3.62 4.54 13.61
C CYS A 32 -3.18 3.09 13.37
N LEU A 33 -2.96 2.33 14.45
CA LEU A 33 -2.60 0.91 14.37
C LEU A 33 -3.73 0.07 13.75
N GLU A 34 -4.97 0.29 14.19
CA GLU A 34 -6.15 -0.39 13.65
C GLU A 34 -6.30 -0.10 12.16
N SER A 35 -6.10 1.15 11.77
CA SER A 35 -6.21 1.56 10.38
C SER A 35 -5.12 0.97 9.47
N VAL A 36 -3.93 0.64 9.99
CA VAL A 36 -2.94 -0.14 9.23
C VAL A 36 -3.50 -1.53 8.91
N LEU A 37 -4.02 -2.24 9.91
CA LEU A 37 -4.56 -3.59 9.73
C LEU A 37 -5.75 -3.61 8.76
N GLU A 38 -6.66 -2.64 8.90
CA GLU A 38 -7.82 -2.48 8.02
C GLU A 38 -7.38 -2.23 6.58
N ARG A 39 -6.45 -1.31 6.33
CA ARG A 39 -5.95 -1.04 4.98
C ARG A 39 -5.25 -2.23 4.36
N GLN A 40 -4.48 -3.01 5.13
CA GLN A 40 -3.89 -4.26 4.65
C GLN A 40 -4.97 -5.27 4.25
N PHE A 41 -6.01 -5.41 5.08
CA PHE A 41 -7.14 -6.28 4.79
C PHE A 41 -7.89 -5.82 3.53
N TYR A 42 -8.23 -4.54 3.41
CA TYR A 42 -8.94 -4.00 2.25
C TYR A 42 -8.11 -4.12 0.96
N ALA A 43 -6.81 -3.81 1.01
CA ALA A 43 -5.91 -3.99 -0.12
C ALA A 43 -5.91 -5.46 -0.59
N ARG A 44 -5.82 -6.41 0.36
CA ARG A 44 -5.88 -7.85 0.07
C ARG A 44 -7.21 -8.25 -0.55
N TYR A 45 -8.32 -7.84 0.07
CA TYR A 45 -9.67 -8.18 -0.37
C TYR A 45 -9.89 -7.75 -1.82
N HIS A 46 -9.61 -6.48 -2.12
CA HIS A 46 -9.80 -5.94 -3.47
C HIS A 46 -8.84 -6.55 -4.48
N PHE A 47 -7.60 -6.86 -4.10
CA PHE A 47 -6.69 -7.58 -4.98
C PHE A 47 -7.22 -8.98 -5.35
N LEU A 48 -7.72 -9.72 -4.36
CA LEU A 48 -8.28 -11.06 -4.58
C LEU A 48 -9.57 -11.02 -5.41
N GLU A 49 -10.44 -10.03 -5.20
CA GLU A 49 -11.66 -9.91 -5.99
C GLU A 49 -11.35 -9.54 -7.45
N PHE A 50 -10.40 -8.62 -7.68
CA PHE A 50 -9.88 -8.36 -9.02
C PHE A 50 -9.34 -9.65 -9.69
N LYS A 51 -8.53 -10.42 -8.97
CA LYS A 51 -7.96 -11.67 -9.50
C LYS A 51 -9.03 -12.68 -9.85
N LYS A 52 -10.03 -12.84 -8.99
CA LYS A 52 -11.17 -13.71 -9.21
C LYS A 52 -11.95 -13.32 -10.47
N LEU A 53 -12.31 -12.05 -10.60
CA LEU A 53 -13.02 -11.52 -11.78
C LEU A 53 -12.23 -11.77 -13.07
N LEU A 54 -10.93 -11.49 -13.06
CA LEU A 54 -10.06 -11.73 -14.22
C LEU A 54 -9.97 -13.22 -14.57
N THR A 55 -9.78 -14.10 -13.58
CA THR A 55 -9.72 -15.55 -13.82
C THR A 55 -11.02 -16.08 -14.38
N GLU A 56 -12.17 -15.76 -13.75
CA GLU A 56 -13.49 -16.20 -14.21
C GLU A 56 -13.81 -15.70 -15.62
N PHE A 57 -13.38 -14.49 -15.97
CA PHE A 57 -13.51 -13.96 -17.32
C PHE A 57 -12.67 -14.76 -18.32
N LEU A 58 -11.38 -14.98 -18.03
CA LEU A 58 -10.50 -15.74 -18.92
C LEU A 58 -10.93 -17.21 -19.08
N GLU A 59 -11.48 -17.84 -18.03
CA GLU A 59 -11.99 -19.21 -18.10
C GLU A 59 -13.23 -19.35 -18.99
N LYS A 60 -14.09 -18.32 -19.05
CA LYS A 60 -15.24 -18.25 -19.96
C LYS A 60 -14.85 -17.98 -21.42
N HIS A 61 -13.63 -17.47 -21.64
CA HIS A 61 -13.11 -17.11 -22.95
C HIS A 61 -11.74 -17.79 -23.21
N PRO A 62 -11.72 -19.14 -23.33
CA PRO A 62 -10.49 -19.93 -23.31
C PRO A 62 -9.64 -19.78 -24.59
N ASP A 63 -10.23 -19.34 -25.69
CA ASP A 63 -9.53 -19.09 -26.94
C ASP A 63 -9.52 -17.59 -27.29
N GLU A 64 -8.49 -17.19 -28.02
CA GLU A 64 -8.26 -15.79 -28.39
C GLU A 64 -9.43 -15.18 -29.19
N SER A 65 -10.15 -15.98 -29.99
CA SER A 65 -11.26 -15.49 -30.80
C SER A 65 -12.47 -15.16 -29.92
N SER A 66 -12.80 -16.03 -28.96
CA SER A 66 -13.86 -15.80 -27.98
C SER A 66 -13.58 -14.58 -27.11
N LEU A 67 -12.32 -14.39 -26.70
CA LEU A 67 -11.87 -13.25 -25.92
C LEU A 67 -11.95 -11.95 -26.73
N PHE A 68 -11.52 -11.99 -28.00
CA PHE A 68 -11.64 -10.85 -28.92
C PHE A 68 -13.10 -10.43 -29.13
N CYS A 69 -13.99 -11.39 -29.41
CA CYS A 69 -15.40 -11.13 -29.62
C CYS A 69 -16.06 -10.50 -28.38
N SER A 70 -15.68 -10.93 -27.18
CA SER A 70 -16.19 -10.34 -25.93
C SER A 70 -15.65 -8.93 -25.68
N VAL A 71 -14.35 -8.71 -25.88
CA VAL A 71 -13.71 -7.39 -25.61
C VAL A 71 -14.12 -6.32 -26.63
N PHE A 72 -14.35 -6.70 -27.89
CA PHE A 72 -14.65 -5.76 -28.97
C PHE A 72 -16.11 -5.76 -29.42
N GLY A 73 -17.00 -6.45 -28.70
CA GLY A 73 -18.44 -6.39 -28.91
C GLY A 73 -18.87 -6.98 -30.25
N ALA A 74 -18.71 -8.29 -30.43
CA ALA A 74 -19.30 -9.02 -31.57
C ALA A 74 -20.84 -9.08 -31.52
N SER A 75 -21.43 -8.84 -30.33
CA SER A 75 -22.87 -8.67 -30.11
C SER A 75 -23.14 -7.65 -28.98
N GLU A 76 -24.32 -7.02 -28.96
CA GLU A 76 -24.71 -6.06 -27.89
C GLU A 76 -24.70 -6.71 -26.50
N SER A 77 -25.10 -7.98 -26.39
CA SER A 77 -25.09 -8.71 -25.11
C SER A 77 -23.68 -9.02 -24.60
N ASP A 78 -22.70 -9.21 -25.49
CA ASP A 78 -21.32 -9.50 -25.11
C ASP A 78 -20.57 -8.24 -24.63
N ASP A 79 -20.90 -7.07 -25.20
CA ASP A 79 -20.35 -5.78 -24.76
C ASP A 79 -20.79 -5.46 -23.33
N ASP A 80 -22.09 -5.60 -23.02
CA ASP A 80 -22.62 -5.34 -21.66
C ASP A 80 -21.93 -6.17 -20.57
N VAL A 81 -21.71 -7.47 -20.82
CA VAL A 81 -21.04 -8.38 -19.87
C VAL A 81 -19.57 -7.99 -19.68
N PHE A 82 -18.86 -7.68 -20.76
CA PHE A 82 -17.47 -7.25 -20.66
C PHE A 82 -17.33 -5.91 -19.94
N GLN A 83 -18.18 -4.92 -20.26
CA GLN A 83 -18.17 -3.63 -19.58
C GLN A 83 -18.44 -3.77 -18.08
N GLU A 84 -19.38 -4.64 -17.69
CA GLU A 84 -19.66 -4.89 -16.27
C GLU A 84 -18.46 -5.50 -15.54
N VAL A 85 -17.90 -6.60 -16.06
CA VAL A 85 -16.74 -7.27 -15.46
C VAL A 85 -15.54 -6.34 -15.42
N SER A 86 -15.31 -5.60 -16.50
CA SER A 86 -14.25 -4.59 -16.59
C SER A 86 -14.45 -3.51 -15.53
N GLY A 87 -15.63 -2.91 -15.44
CA GLY A 87 -15.93 -1.88 -14.43
C GLY A 87 -15.71 -2.37 -12.99
N GLN A 88 -16.14 -3.59 -12.66
CA GLN A 88 -15.93 -4.20 -11.36
C GLN A 88 -14.44 -4.46 -11.07
N ALA A 89 -13.70 -4.97 -12.06
CA ALA A 89 -12.26 -5.19 -11.94
C ALA A 89 -11.52 -3.87 -11.71
N GLN A 90 -11.83 -2.83 -12.49
CA GLN A 90 -11.24 -1.50 -12.35
C GLN A 90 -11.52 -0.89 -10.97
N ALA A 91 -12.75 -0.99 -10.47
CA ALA A 91 -13.11 -0.50 -9.14
C ALA A 91 -12.27 -1.16 -8.03
N ASN A 92 -12.11 -2.49 -8.10
CA ASN A 92 -11.28 -3.23 -7.17
C ASN A 92 -9.79 -2.84 -7.27
N ILE A 93 -9.25 -2.64 -8.47
CA ILE A 93 -7.86 -2.19 -8.64
C ILE A 93 -7.64 -0.80 -8.02
N VAL A 94 -8.57 0.13 -8.25
CA VAL A 94 -8.50 1.48 -7.68
C VAL A 94 -8.56 1.41 -6.16
N ALA A 95 -9.50 0.66 -5.59
CA ALA A 95 -9.61 0.50 -4.14
C ALA A 95 -8.36 -0.15 -3.53
N CYS A 96 -7.81 -1.19 -4.19
CA CYS A 96 -6.57 -1.84 -3.75
C CYS A 96 -5.40 -0.86 -3.70
N THR A 97 -5.13 -0.15 -4.80
CA THR A 97 -4.01 0.80 -4.90
C THR A 97 -4.15 1.98 -3.95
N GLN A 98 -5.37 2.50 -3.75
CA GLN A 98 -5.63 3.55 -2.77
C GLN A 98 -5.33 3.10 -1.33
N ASN A 99 -5.72 1.87 -0.97
CA ASN A 99 -5.41 1.33 0.36
C ASN A 99 -3.90 1.11 0.55
N LEU A 100 -3.20 0.60 -0.47
CA LEU A 100 -1.75 0.44 -0.45
C LEU A 100 -1.03 1.79 -0.31
N HIS A 101 -1.47 2.81 -1.04
CA HIS A 101 -0.91 4.16 -0.98
C HIS A 101 -1.10 4.79 0.41
N ALA A 102 -2.30 4.68 0.96
CA ALA A 102 -2.65 5.26 2.26
C ALA A 102 -1.94 4.59 3.45
N LEU A 103 -1.33 3.41 3.27
CA LEU A 103 -0.49 2.79 4.31
C LEU A 103 0.71 3.67 4.67
N ALA A 104 1.33 4.39 3.72
CA ALA A 104 2.45 5.28 4.03
C ALA A 104 2.05 6.41 4.98
N ASP A 105 0.91 7.04 4.72
CA ASP A 105 0.37 8.10 5.57
C ASP A 105 0.01 7.55 6.95
N THR A 106 -0.64 6.39 6.99
CA THR A 106 -1.01 5.74 8.26
C THR A 106 0.23 5.39 9.09
N PHE A 107 1.27 4.84 8.45
CA PHE A 107 2.54 4.52 9.11
C PHE A 107 3.25 5.76 9.62
N ALA A 108 3.15 6.89 8.91
CA ALA A 108 3.69 8.15 9.40
C ALA A 108 3.08 8.51 10.76
N HIS A 109 1.75 8.42 10.91
CA HIS A 109 1.08 8.66 12.19
C HIS A 109 1.44 7.61 13.25
N VAL A 110 1.50 6.33 12.89
CA VAL A 110 1.93 5.27 13.82
C VAL A 110 3.30 5.58 14.39
N VAL A 111 4.29 5.87 13.55
CA VAL A 111 5.66 6.16 14.00
C VAL A 111 5.70 7.45 14.81
N TYR A 112 4.97 8.48 14.36
CA TYR A 112 4.91 9.78 15.02
C TYR A 112 4.42 9.67 16.47
N TYR A 113 3.30 8.96 16.70
CA TYR A 113 2.75 8.78 18.04
C TYR A 113 3.45 7.68 18.84
N ALA A 114 3.86 6.57 18.21
CA ALA A 114 4.57 5.49 18.92
C ALA A 114 5.91 5.95 19.51
N LEU A 115 6.58 6.90 18.87
CA LEU A 115 7.83 7.49 19.36
C LEU A 115 7.62 8.82 20.13
N ASN A 116 6.37 9.22 20.35
CA ASN A 116 5.98 10.44 21.07
C ASN A 116 6.67 11.70 20.51
N LEU A 117 6.70 11.82 19.18
CA LEU A 117 7.42 12.91 18.50
C LEU A 117 6.75 14.27 18.67
N ASP A 118 5.46 14.29 19.02
CA ASP A 118 4.66 15.48 19.31
C ASP A 118 5.05 16.16 20.63
N ALA A 119 5.69 15.44 21.56
CA ALA A 119 6.07 15.96 22.87
C ALA A 119 7.29 16.89 22.87
N SER A 120 8.11 16.89 21.81
CA SER A 120 9.31 17.74 21.71
C SER A 120 9.17 18.74 20.55
N GLU A 121 9.41 20.02 20.83
CA GLU A 121 9.34 21.10 19.84
C GLU A 121 10.28 20.89 18.64
N THR A 122 11.38 20.16 18.80
CA THR A 122 12.30 19.85 17.69
C THR A 122 11.74 18.78 16.75
N THR A 123 10.98 17.81 17.28
CA THR A 123 10.41 16.69 16.52
C THR A 123 8.96 16.90 16.12
N LYS A 124 8.27 17.85 16.75
CA LYS A 124 6.87 18.16 16.51
C LYS A 124 6.61 18.54 15.05
N ILE A 125 5.50 18.04 14.54
CA ILE A 125 4.94 18.32 13.22
C ILE A 125 3.49 18.73 13.43
N ASP A 126 3.05 19.80 12.77
CA ASP A 126 1.62 20.14 12.72
C ASP A 126 0.86 18.99 12.06
N GLU A 127 -0.26 18.57 12.65
CA GLU A 127 -1.01 17.38 12.27
C GLU A 127 -1.28 17.28 10.76
N LYS A 128 -1.64 18.39 10.10
CA LYS A 128 -1.92 18.41 8.65
C LYS A 128 -0.70 18.16 7.76
N TYR A 129 0.50 18.23 8.33
CA TYR A 129 1.78 18.01 7.65
C TYR A 129 2.46 16.71 8.09
N ILE A 130 1.80 15.88 8.89
CA ILE A 130 2.28 14.53 9.17
C ILE A 130 2.20 13.72 7.87
N SER A 131 3.35 13.25 7.43
CA SER A 131 3.54 12.46 6.21
C SER A 131 4.78 11.61 6.39
N ILE A 132 4.94 10.57 5.58
CA ILE A 132 6.11 9.69 5.69
C ILE A 132 7.43 10.46 5.54
N HIS A 133 7.46 11.45 4.64
CA HIS A 133 8.64 12.29 4.39
C HIS A 133 8.97 13.20 5.58
N SER A 134 7.96 13.84 6.17
CA SER A 134 8.17 14.71 7.34
C SER A 134 8.59 13.90 8.55
N VAL A 135 8.03 12.70 8.76
CA VAL A 135 8.45 11.78 9.82
C VAL A 135 9.88 11.30 9.64
N ILE A 136 10.26 10.83 8.44
CA ILE A 136 11.65 10.42 8.13
C ILE A 136 12.64 11.56 8.46
N LYS A 137 12.30 12.80 8.10
CA LYS A 137 13.13 13.97 8.42
C LYS A 137 13.29 14.18 9.94
N LYS A 138 12.25 13.93 10.74
CA LYS A 138 12.33 14.04 12.20
C LYS A 138 13.07 12.87 12.84
N LEU A 139 12.95 11.66 12.29
CA LEU A 139 13.73 10.50 12.76
C LEU A 139 15.24 10.70 12.59
N ALA A 140 15.68 11.48 11.60
CA ALA A 140 17.09 11.82 11.43
C ALA A 140 17.69 12.59 12.63
N LEU A 141 16.85 13.16 13.51
CA LEU A 141 17.28 13.81 14.74
C LEU A 141 17.44 12.84 15.92
N LEU A 142 17.05 11.57 15.75
CA LEU A 142 17.00 10.56 16.79
C LEU A 142 18.01 9.44 16.50
N ALA A 143 19.10 9.42 17.25
CA ALA A 143 20.17 8.44 17.07
C ALA A 143 19.70 6.98 17.24
N ASP A 144 18.68 6.75 18.06
CA ASP A 144 18.14 5.41 18.36
C ASP A 144 17.11 4.91 17.33
N ALA A 145 16.83 5.70 16.28
CA ALA A 145 15.84 5.40 15.24
C ALA A 145 16.42 5.34 13.82
N GLU A 146 17.74 5.29 13.65
CA GLU A 146 18.39 5.31 12.32
C GLU A 146 17.97 4.11 11.44
N GLU A 147 17.92 2.90 12.01
CA GLU A 147 17.48 1.71 11.29
C GLU A 147 16.02 1.84 10.85
N LEU A 148 15.14 2.33 11.73
CA LEU A 148 13.73 2.55 11.42
C LEU A 148 13.56 3.61 10.31
N LYS A 149 14.33 4.69 10.36
CA LYS A 149 14.36 5.71 9.30
C LYS A 149 14.74 5.10 7.96
N LYS A 150 15.77 4.26 7.94
CA LYS A 150 16.24 3.59 6.72
C LYS A 150 15.14 2.69 6.15
N GLU A 151 14.54 1.85 6.98
CA GLU A 151 13.48 0.92 6.57
C GLU A 151 12.25 1.67 6.01
N LEU A 152 11.82 2.76 6.65
CA LEU A 152 10.73 3.60 6.14
C LEU A 152 11.07 4.23 4.78
N SER A 153 12.33 4.63 4.60
CA SER A 153 12.81 5.20 3.34
C SER A 153 12.84 4.15 2.24
N ASP A 154 13.37 2.97 2.52
CA ASP A 154 13.45 1.84 1.58
C ASP A 154 12.04 1.37 1.17
N LEU A 155 11.07 1.42 2.10
CA LEU A 155 9.68 1.03 1.82
C LEU A 155 8.92 2.09 1.00
N PHE A 156 8.94 3.35 1.42
CA PHE A 156 8.02 4.38 0.94
C PHE A 156 8.64 5.48 0.08
N VAL A 157 9.96 5.49 -0.09
CA VAL A 157 10.69 6.48 -0.91
C VAL A 157 11.40 5.81 -2.09
N CYS A 158 11.10 4.53 -2.36
CA CYS A 158 11.61 3.81 -3.51
C CYS A 158 10.77 4.05 -4.78
N ASP A 159 11.35 3.79 -5.95
CA ASP A 159 10.73 4.02 -7.25
C ASP A 159 9.38 3.30 -7.41
N SER A 160 9.25 2.10 -6.85
CA SER A 160 8.00 1.33 -6.89
C SER A 160 6.87 2.08 -6.17
N PHE A 161 7.14 2.55 -4.95
CA PHE A 161 6.14 3.31 -4.20
C PHE A 161 5.89 4.70 -4.80
N ILE A 162 6.90 5.34 -5.39
CA ILE A 162 6.73 6.62 -6.11
C ILE A 162 5.75 6.44 -7.27
N TYR A 163 5.85 5.34 -8.04
CA TYR A 163 4.86 5.02 -9.06
C TYR A 163 3.46 4.88 -8.44
N LEU A 164 3.30 4.12 -7.36
CA LEU A 164 1.99 3.96 -6.67
C LEU A 164 1.42 5.31 -6.23
N SER A 165 2.25 6.14 -5.61
CA SER A 165 1.89 7.44 -5.09
C SER A 165 1.49 8.39 -6.20
N ASP A 166 2.23 8.41 -7.31
CA ASP A 166 1.90 9.24 -8.46
C ASP A 166 0.62 8.74 -9.15
N LEU A 167 0.43 7.43 -9.29
CA LEU A 167 -0.78 6.82 -9.83
C LEU A 167 -2.03 7.22 -9.02
N VAL A 168 -1.99 7.05 -7.70
CA VAL A 168 -3.13 7.36 -6.82
C VAL A 168 -3.38 8.86 -6.75
N ASN A 169 -2.33 9.67 -6.58
CA ASN A 169 -2.49 11.12 -6.51
C ASN A 169 -2.95 11.73 -7.83
N HIS A 170 -2.46 11.23 -8.97
CA HIS A 170 -2.98 11.63 -10.27
C HIS A 170 -4.46 11.27 -10.39
N SER A 171 -4.83 10.05 -10.03
CA SER A 171 -6.21 9.54 -10.10
C SER A 171 -7.16 10.32 -9.18
N LYS A 172 -6.71 10.71 -8.00
CA LYS A 172 -7.46 11.51 -7.02
C LYS A 172 -7.66 12.97 -7.45
N HIS A 173 -6.64 13.60 -8.01
CA HIS A 173 -6.62 15.05 -8.23
C HIS A 173 -6.89 15.48 -9.67
N ARG A 174 -6.90 14.56 -10.64
CA ARG A 174 -7.10 14.88 -12.06
C ARG A 174 -8.17 14.00 -12.69
N TYR A 175 -7.86 12.74 -12.92
CA TYR A 175 -8.74 11.75 -13.52
C TYR A 175 -8.13 10.37 -13.33
N LEU A 176 -8.97 9.33 -13.29
CA LEU A 176 -8.54 7.94 -13.18
C LEU A 176 -7.61 7.57 -14.34
N ILE A 177 -6.39 7.12 -14.02
CA ILE A 177 -5.51 6.55 -15.03
C ILE A 177 -6.14 5.24 -15.51
N GLY A 178 -6.48 5.21 -16.80
CA GLY A 178 -7.24 4.11 -17.38
C GLY A 178 -6.56 2.76 -17.15
N THR A 179 -7.36 1.80 -16.71
CA THR A 179 -7.02 0.39 -16.53
C THR A 179 -7.69 -0.39 -17.64
N ASN A 180 -7.12 -0.31 -18.84
CA ASN A 180 -7.70 -0.96 -20.01
C ASN A 180 -7.36 -2.45 -20.01
N PHE A 181 -8.33 -3.28 -20.39
CA PHE A 181 -8.03 -4.64 -20.81
C PHE A 181 -7.21 -4.57 -22.11
N THR A 182 -6.06 -5.22 -22.13
CA THR A 182 -5.12 -5.22 -23.23
C THR A 182 -4.95 -6.65 -23.73
N LEU A 183 -5.18 -6.83 -25.03
CA LEU A 183 -4.92 -8.09 -25.73
C LEU A 183 -3.56 -8.00 -26.41
N ASN A 184 -2.65 -8.90 -26.07
CA ASN A 184 -1.36 -8.96 -26.73
C ASN A 184 -1.33 -10.10 -27.75
N TRP A 185 -1.27 -9.73 -29.03
CA TRP A 185 -1.31 -10.64 -30.17
C TRP A 185 0.09 -10.96 -30.73
N ALA A 186 1.14 -10.32 -30.20
CA ALA A 186 2.48 -10.33 -30.79
C ALA A 186 3.33 -11.56 -30.41
N GLY A 187 2.76 -12.57 -29.72
CA GLY A 187 3.48 -13.79 -29.37
C GLY A 187 2.76 -14.67 -28.36
N VAL A 188 2.96 -15.99 -28.51
CA VAL A 188 2.50 -17.01 -27.57
C VAL A 188 3.09 -16.74 -26.18
N GLY A 189 2.24 -16.57 -25.17
CA GLY A 189 2.65 -16.38 -23.77
C GLY A 189 2.76 -14.93 -23.30
N LEU A 190 2.33 -13.94 -24.11
CA LEU A 190 2.21 -12.56 -23.65
C LEU A 190 0.91 -12.38 -22.84
N PRO A 191 0.93 -11.56 -21.76
CA PRO A 191 -0.22 -11.45 -20.87
C PRO A 191 -1.40 -10.74 -21.57
N HIS A 192 -2.57 -11.38 -21.57
CA HIS A 192 -3.86 -10.70 -21.69
C HIS A 192 -4.28 -10.24 -20.29
N GLY A 193 -4.78 -9.01 -20.17
CA GLY A 193 -5.28 -8.54 -18.87
C GLY A 193 -5.27 -7.04 -18.73
N PHE A 194 -5.36 -6.59 -17.49
CA PHE A 194 -5.41 -5.16 -17.19
C PHE A 194 -4.02 -4.57 -17.01
N ALA A 195 -3.82 -3.38 -17.59
CA ALA A 195 -2.62 -2.58 -17.40
C ALA A 195 -2.98 -1.13 -17.08
N PHE A 196 -2.18 -0.49 -16.23
CA PHE A 196 -2.21 0.95 -16.08
C PHE A 196 -1.61 1.59 -17.32
N LYS A 197 -2.34 2.52 -17.96
CA LYS A 197 -1.79 3.32 -19.05
C LYS A 197 -0.55 4.10 -18.58
N ALA A 198 0.38 4.32 -19.50
CA ALA A 198 1.46 5.27 -19.28
C ALA A 198 0.89 6.67 -18.96
N PHE A 199 1.54 7.39 -18.05
CA PHE A 199 1.07 8.69 -17.59
C PHE A 199 2.25 9.58 -17.16
N GLU A 200 1.99 10.89 -17.09
CA GLU A 200 2.96 11.86 -16.57
C GLU A 200 2.37 12.60 -15.37
N TYR A 201 3.12 12.63 -14.27
CA TYR A 201 2.72 13.36 -13.07
C TYR A 201 3.90 14.14 -12.50
N LYS A 202 3.71 15.44 -12.28
CA LYS A 202 4.74 16.36 -11.77
C LYS A 202 6.09 16.25 -12.53
N GLY A 203 6.04 16.10 -13.86
CA GLY A 203 7.21 15.98 -14.73
C GLY A 203 7.90 14.61 -14.72
N ARG A 204 7.40 13.63 -13.96
CA ARG A 204 7.86 12.24 -14.03
C ARG A 204 6.99 11.46 -14.99
N ARG A 205 7.63 10.79 -15.95
CA ARG A 205 6.98 9.89 -16.90
C ARG A 205 7.01 8.47 -16.36
N HIS A 206 5.85 7.82 -16.41
CA HIS A 206 5.65 6.45 -15.97
C HIS A 206 5.20 5.62 -17.17
N GLU A 207 5.93 4.55 -17.45
CA GLU A 207 5.59 3.59 -18.48
C GLU A 207 4.37 2.74 -18.09
N LEU A 208 3.78 2.07 -19.08
CA LEU A 208 2.70 1.11 -18.86
C LEU A 208 3.15 0.00 -17.91
N ARG A 209 2.30 -0.35 -16.93
CA ARG A 209 2.54 -1.48 -16.03
C ARG A 209 1.35 -2.43 -15.97
N TRP A 210 1.64 -3.71 -16.13
CA TRP A 210 0.67 -4.78 -15.94
C TRP A 210 0.25 -4.88 -14.48
N ILE A 211 -1.05 -4.92 -14.24
CA ILE A 211 -1.62 -4.87 -12.90
C ILE A 211 -1.29 -6.14 -12.12
N ASP A 212 -1.38 -7.31 -12.75
CA ASP A 212 -1.14 -8.59 -12.07
C ASP A 212 0.31 -8.75 -11.59
N GLY A 213 1.27 -8.21 -12.33
CA GLY A 213 2.67 -8.17 -11.89
C GLY A 213 2.85 -7.11 -10.81
N TYR A 214 2.60 -5.85 -11.17
CA TYR A 214 2.94 -4.71 -10.31
C TYR A 214 2.17 -4.68 -8.99
N VAL A 215 0.84 -4.83 -9.00
CA VAL A 215 0.03 -4.71 -7.78
C VAL A 215 0.31 -5.88 -6.83
N LYS A 216 0.53 -7.08 -7.37
CA LYS A 216 0.90 -8.25 -6.56
C LYS A 216 2.25 -8.05 -5.88
N GLU A 217 3.26 -7.63 -6.63
CA GLU A 217 4.60 -7.36 -6.11
C GLU A 217 4.55 -6.28 -5.03
N GLU A 218 3.85 -5.18 -5.29
CA GLU A 218 3.75 -4.06 -4.36
C GLU A 218 2.94 -4.42 -3.10
N TYR A 219 1.87 -5.21 -3.24
CA TYR A 219 1.12 -5.77 -2.10
C TYR A 219 2.02 -6.67 -1.23
N LEU A 220 2.75 -7.62 -1.83
CA LEU A 220 3.61 -8.53 -1.09
C LEU A 220 4.75 -7.77 -0.39
N ARG A 221 5.38 -6.83 -1.09
CA ARG A 221 6.43 -5.96 -0.56
C ARG A 221 5.92 -5.14 0.63
N ILE A 222 4.81 -4.41 0.47
CA ILE A 222 4.30 -3.57 1.56
C ILE A 222 3.91 -4.40 2.78
N ASN A 223 3.31 -5.58 2.59
CA ASN A 223 2.96 -6.45 3.72
C ASN A 223 4.16 -7.04 4.45
N SER A 224 5.19 -7.50 3.73
CA SER A 224 6.40 -8.04 4.37
C SER A 224 7.08 -6.95 5.20
N HIS A 225 7.22 -5.75 4.63
CA HIS A 225 7.85 -4.63 5.31
C HIS A 225 7.00 -4.06 6.46
N THR A 226 5.66 -4.17 6.40
CA THR A 226 4.77 -3.76 7.52
C THR A 226 5.10 -4.51 8.81
N ILE A 227 5.31 -5.83 8.72
CA ILE A 227 5.67 -6.65 9.88
C ILE A 227 7.04 -6.25 10.42
N ILE A 228 8.01 -6.05 9.52
CA ILE A 228 9.38 -5.63 9.87
C ILE A 228 9.34 -4.28 10.58
N LEU A 229 8.72 -3.27 9.98
CA LEU A 229 8.55 -1.94 10.57
C LEU A 229 7.87 -1.99 11.93
N GLY A 230 6.79 -2.76 12.05
CA GLY A 230 6.09 -2.94 13.32
C GLY A 230 7.00 -3.46 14.43
N ASN A 231 7.81 -4.47 14.13
CA ASN A 231 8.77 -5.01 15.10
C ASN A 231 9.92 -4.04 15.39
N MET A 232 10.39 -3.27 14.40
CA MET A 232 11.39 -2.23 14.63
C MET A 232 10.87 -1.13 15.55
N ILE A 233 9.61 -0.70 15.38
CA ILE A 233 8.95 0.24 16.28
C ILE A 233 8.91 -0.35 17.70
N ASN A 234 8.48 -1.62 17.84
CA ASN A 234 8.49 -2.30 19.13
C ASN A 234 9.88 -2.29 19.78
N HIS A 235 10.94 -2.54 19.02
CA HIS A 235 12.31 -2.53 19.52
C HIS A 235 12.74 -1.14 19.99
N VAL A 236 12.50 -0.08 19.21
CA VAL A 236 12.87 1.29 19.59
C VAL A 236 12.14 1.70 20.87
N VAL A 237 10.81 1.52 20.91
CA VAL A 237 9.99 1.87 22.08
C VAL A 237 10.45 1.08 23.31
N HIS A 238 10.70 -0.22 23.18
CA HIS A 238 11.14 -1.03 24.31
C HIS A 238 12.52 -0.65 24.84
N ARG A 239 13.47 -0.29 23.97
CA ARG A 239 14.78 0.22 24.39
C ARG A 239 14.65 1.52 25.19
N ARG A 240 13.75 2.42 24.77
CA ARG A 240 13.48 3.65 25.52
C ARG A 240 12.86 3.40 26.89
N LEU A 241 11.98 2.39 27.00
CA LEU A 241 11.34 2.01 28.27
C LEU A 241 12.37 1.47 29.25
N THR A 242 13.21 0.54 28.80
CA THR A 242 14.23 -0.10 29.65
C THR A 242 15.40 0.83 29.97
N GLY A 243 15.78 1.71 29.04
CA GLY A 243 16.82 2.73 29.25
C GLY A 243 16.44 3.87 30.22
N ARG A 244 15.16 4.03 30.55
CA ARG A 244 14.68 4.95 31.60
C ARG A 244 14.68 4.33 33.01
N GLY A 245 14.92 3.02 33.12
CA GLY A 245 14.90 2.28 34.38
C GLY A 245 16.24 2.18 35.11
N GLY A 246 17.23 3.03 34.78
CA GLY A 246 18.56 3.09 35.40
C GLY A 246 18.85 4.43 36.04
#